data_AF-A0A6B3G8D9-F1
#
_entry.id   AF-A0A6B3G8D9-F1
#
_cell.length_a   1.000
_cell.length_b   1.000
_cell.length_c   1.000
_cell.angle_alpha   90.00
_cell.angle_beta   90.00
_cell.angle_gamma   90.00
#
_symmetry.space_group_name_H-M   'P 1'
#
loop_
_entity.id
_entity.type
_entity.pdbx_description
1 polymer ?
#
loop_
_entity_poly.entity_id
_entity_poly.type
_entity_poly.pdbx_seq_one_letter_code
_entity_poly.pdbx_strand_id
1 'polypeptide(L)'
;MTTVNPAGNSVGRPTPITNATQLQKPSGMPVHKYGRYEAVDIPDRTWPDNRITVAPRWLSTDLRDGNQALIDPMSPARKREMFDLLVKMGYKEIEVG
;
A
#
# COMPACT_ATOMS: atom_id res chain seq x y z
N MET A 1 25.23 -53.95 -12.75
CA MET A 1 25.13 -53.30 -11.42
C MET A 1 25.92 -52.00 -11.50
N THR A 2 25.43 -50.81 -11.25
CA THR A 2 24.10 -50.23 -11.03
C THR A 2 24.31 -48.74 -11.30
N THR A 3 23.40 -48.15 -12.05
CA THR A 3 23.30 -46.73 -12.34
C THR A 3 23.03 -45.95 -11.06
N VAL A 4 23.70 -44.81 -10.84
CA VAL A 4 23.11 -43.74 -10.01
C VAL A 4 23.56 -42.37 -10.53
N ASN A 5 22.69 -41.77 -11.35
CA ASN A 5 22.58 -40.33 -11.48
C ASN A 5 21.97 -39.81 -10.17
N PRO A 6 22.57 -38.84 -9.46
CA PRO A 6 21.77 -38.01 -8.58
C PRO A 6 21.02 -37.04 -9.49
N ALA A 7 19.71 -37.22 -9.59
CA ALA A 7 18.82 -36.23 -10.16
C ALA A 7 18.98 -34.93 -9.34
N GLY A 8 19.84 -34.03 -9.79
CA GLY A 8 19.82 -32.65 -9.36
C GLY A 8 18.51 -32.07 -9.85
N ASN A 9 17.62 -31.73 -8.92
CA ASN A 9 16.39 -30.98 -9.18
C ASN A 9 16.73 -29.72 -9.97
N SER A 10 16.61 -29.77 -11.30
CA SER A 10 16.50 -28.59 -12.12
C SER A 10 15.13 -28.01 -11.83
N VAL A 11 15.08 -27.05 -10.90
CA VAL A 11 13.94 -26.14 -10.82
C VAL A 11 13.92 -25.43 -12.16
N GLY A 12 13.09 -25.94 -13.08
CA GLY A 12 13.01 -25.46 -14.45
C GLY A 12 12.84 -23.95 -14.43
N ARG A 13 13.65 -23.23 -15.21
CA ARG A 13 13.47 -21.79 -15.42
C ARG A 13 11.99 -21.55 -15.74
N PRO A 14 11.28 -20.66 -15.02
CA PRO A 14 9.91 -20.34 -15.38
C PRO A 14 9.91 -19.93 -16.84
N THR A 15 9.10 -20.62 -17.65
CA THR A 15 8.86 -20.26 -19.05
C THR A 15 8.69 -18.74 -19.12
N PRO A 16 9.41 -18.02 -20.00
CA PRO A 16 9.15 -16.59 -20.15
C PRO A 16 7.66 -16.45 -20.45
N ILE A 17 6.96 -15.61 -19.68
CA ILE A 17 5.56 -15.30 -19.92
C ILE A 17 5.51 -14.67 -21.31
N THR A 18 5.26 -15.49 -22.33
CA THR A 18 5.05 -15.04 -23.70
C THR A 18 3.54 -14.89 -23.89
N ASN A 19 3.12 -14.05 -24.83
CA ASN A 19 1.70 -13.92 -25.17
C ASN A 19 1.06 -15.27 -25.56
N ALA A 20 1.86 -16.26 -26.00
CA ALA A 20 1.38 -17.61 -26.33
C ALA A 20 0.90 -18.42 -25.11
N THR A 21 1.40 -18.12 -23.92
CA THR A 21 0.96 -18.74 -22.65
C THR A 21 -0.03 -17.89 -21.86
N GLN A 22 -0.34 -16.67 -22.35
CA GLN A 22 -1.25 -15.74 -21.69
C GLN A 22 -2.70 -16.03 -22.13
N LEU A 23 -3.48 -16.64 -21.23
CA LEU A 23 -4.89 -17.03 -21.49
C LEU A 23 -5.91 -15.96 -21.06
N GLN A 24 -5.45 -14.80 -20.57
CA GLN A 24 -6.32 -13.71 -20.15
C GLN A 24 -7.11 -13.12 -21.33
N LYS A 25 -8.38 -12.81 -21.09
CA LYS A 25 -9.26 -12.11 -22.05
C LYS A 25 -9.61 -10.72 -21.52
N PRO A 26 -9.78 -9.70 -22.38
CA PRO A 26 -10.29 -8.40 -21.95
C PRO A 26 -11.66 -8.51 -21.29
N SER A 27 -11.90 -7.71 -20.24
CA SER A 27 -13.22 -7.61 -19.61
C SER A 27 -14.14 -6.65 -20.38
N GLY A 28 -15.44 -6.67 -20.06
CA GLY A 28 -16.42 -5.70 -20.57
C GLY A 28 -16.41 -4.35 -19.83
N MET A 29 -15.41 -4.07 -19.00
CA MET A 29 -15.36 -2.84 -18.20
C MET A 29 -15.16 -1.61 -19.11
N PRO A 30 -15.82 -0.48 -18.83
CA PRO A 30 -15.68 0.75 -19.63
C PRO A 30 -14.38 1.49 -19.27
N VAL A 31 -13.23 0.91 -19.61
CA VAL A 31 -11.90 1.42 -19.21
C VAL A 31 -11.59 2.81 -19.77
N HIS A 32 -12.22 3.22 -20.88
CA HIS A 32 -12.06 4.55 -21.47
C HIS A 32 -12.60 5.69 -20.60
N LYS A 33 -13.36 5.39 -19.53
CA LYS A 33 -13.78 6.38 -18.52
C LYS A 33 -12.65 6.81 -17.58
N TYR A 34 -11.53 6.10 -17.60
CA TYR A 34 -10.40 6.35 -16.70
C TYR A 34 -9.19 6.81 -17.51
N GLY A 35 -8.72 8.02 -17.24
CA GLY A 35 -7.49 8.55 -17.83
C GLY A 35 -6.24 7.97 -17.16
N ARG A 36 -5.14 7.94 -17.90
CA ARG A 36 -3.83 7.63 -17.32
C ARG A 36 -3.40 8.75 -16.35
N TYR A 37 -2.67 8.39 -15.31
CA TYR A 37 -1.95 9.38 -14.51
C TYR A 37 -0.74 9.88 -15.31
N GLU A 38 -0.55 11.19 -15.40
CA GLU A 38 0.63 11.78 -16.06
C GLU A 38 1.82 11.70 -15.12
N ALA A 39 2.90 11.07 -15.57
CA ALA A 39 4.09 10.86 -14.76
C ALA A 39 4.76 12.19 -14.41
N VAL A 40 5.12 12.36 -13.13
CA VAL A 40 5.93 13.51 -12.68
C VAL A 40 7.40 13.19 -12.90
N ASP A 41 8.09 14.03 -13.68
CA ASP A 41 9.53 13.88 -13.92
C ASP A 41 10.34 14.43 -12.74
N ILE A 42 11.05 13.52 -12.07
CA ILE A 42 11.95 13.82 -10.96
C ILE A 42 13.23 13.01 -11.22
N PRO A 43 14.09 13.47 -12.15
CA PRO A 43 15.22 12.67 -12.66
C PRO A 43 16.21 12.33 -11.56
N ASP A 44 16.44 13.27 -10.63
CA ASP A 44 17.40 13.14 -9.53
C ASP A 44 16.75 12.65 -8.22
N ARG A 45 15.69 11.83 -8.32
CA ARG A 45 15.03 11.26 -7.13
C ARG A 45 15.98 10.35 -6.37
N THR A 46 16.07 10.56 -5.06
CA THR A 46 16.95 9.78 -4.17
C THR A 46 16.20 8.81 -3.27
N TRP A 47 14.87 8.88 -3.23
CA TRP A 47 14.05 7.99 -2.40
C TRP A 47 14.20 6.48 -2.70
N PRO A 48 14.56 6.01 -3.92
CA PRO A 48 14.79 4.58 -4.15
C PRO A 48 16.00 4.01 -3.40
N ASP A 49 17.03 4.83 -3.17
CA ASP A 49 18.28 4.40 -2.52
C ASP A 49 18.30 4.64 -1.00
N ASN A 50 17.38 5.48 -0.51
CA ASN A 50 17.31 5.84 0.89
C ASN A 50 16.46 4.85 1.70
N ARG A 51 16.91 4.53 2.92
CA ARG A 51 16.16 3.74 3.91
C ARG A 51 15.67 4.64 5.05
N ILE A 52 14.45 4.42 5.51
CA ILE A 52 13.92 5.08 6.71
C ILE A 52 14.65 4.52 7.93
N THR A 53 15.31 5.39 8.71
CA THR A 53 16.08 5.01 9.92
C THR A 53 15.55 5.64 11.20
N VAL A 54 14.64 6.60 11.10
CA VAL A 54 14.05 7.32 12.21
C VAL A 54 12.54 7.42 12.01
N ALA A 55 11.79 7.41 13.10
CA ALA A 55 10.35 7.63 13.03
C ALA A 55 10.07 9.08 12.55
N PRO A 56 9.10 9.29 11.66
CA PRO A 56 8.68 10.63 11.30
C PRO A 56 7.94 11.29 12.46
N ARG A 57 7.71 12.60 12.33
CA ARG A 57 6.72 13.30 13.13
C ARG A 57 5.32 12.87 12.65
N TRP A 58 4.50 12.37 13.56
CA TRP A 58 3.16 11.87 13.26
C TRP A 58 2.09 12.91 13.59
N LEU A 59 1.16 13.09 12.65
CA LEU A 59 -0.09 13.82 12.81
C LEU A 59 -1.26 12.87 12.56
N SER A 60 -2.13 12.71 13.55
CA SER A 60 -3.38 11.95 13.42
C SER A 60 -4.51 12.88 12.98
N THR A 61 -5.32 12.45 12.00
CA THR A 61 -6.48 13.18 11.48
C THR A 61 -7.81 12.55 11.86
N ASP A 62 -7.80 11.56 12.76
CA ASP A 62 -8.92 10.68 13.08
C ASP A 62 -10.16 11.45 13.58
N LEU A 63 -9.99 12.56 14.32
CA LEU A 63 -11.10 13.34 14.87
C LEU A 63 -11.74 14.30 13.86
N ARG A 64 -11.08 14.54 12.72
CA ARG A 64 -11.53 15.42 11.64
C ARG A 64 -11.84 14.62 10.39
N ASP A 65 -10.81 14.23 9.63
CA ASP A 65 -10.98 13.55 8.33
C ASP A 65 -11.58 12.15 8.52
N GLY A 66 -11.05 11.39 9.48
CA GLY A 66 -11.59 10.08 9.84
C GLY A 66 -13.06 10.18 10.29
N ASN A 67 -13.37 11.14 11.15
CA ASN A 67 -14.73 11.39 11.62
C ASN A 67 -15.70 11.83 10.50
N GLN A 68 -15.22 12.56 9.48
CA GLN A 68 -16.04 12.98 8.32
C GLN A 68 -16.38 11.82 7.39
N ALA A 69 -15.58 10.75 7.37
CA ALA A 69 -15.83 9.57 6.55
C ALA A 69 -16.84 8.58 7.16
N LEU A 70 -17.26 8.78 8.42
CA LEU A 70 -18.20 7.90 9.10
C LEU A 70 -19.65 8.21 8.70
N ILE A 71 -20.44 7.14 8.52
CA ILE A 71 -21.91 7.23 8.32
C ILE A 71 -22.56 7.90 9.53
N ASP A 72 -22.21 7.42 10.73
CA ASP A 72 -22.60 8.02 12.01
C ASP A 72 -21.38 8.72 12.62
N PRO A 73 -21.32 10.06 12.61
CA PRO A 73 -20.22 10.80 13.20
C PRO A 73 -20.03 10.48 14.68
N MET A 74 -18.80 10.58 15.16
CA MET A 74 -18.48 10.38 16.57
C MET A 74 -19.22 11.39 17.44
N SER A 75 -19.89 10.87 18.46
CA SER A 75 -20.41 11.67 19.57
C SER A 75 -19.26 12.34 20.34
N PRO A 76 -19.51 13.41 21.12
CA PRO A 76 -18.49 14.05 21.95
C PRO A 76 -17.73 13.07 22.85
N ALA A 77 -18.41 12.06 23.40
CA ALA A 77 -17.78 11.02 24.23
C ALA A 77 -16.81 10.15 23.43
N ARG A 78 -17.20 9.70 22.23
CA ARG A 78 -16.33 8.92 21.33
C ARG A 78 -15.12 9.73 20.84
N LYS A 79 -15.33 11.03 20.55
CA LYS A 79 -14.23 11.94 20.22
C LYS A 79 -13.23 12.06 21.37
N ARG A 80 -13.73 12.17 22.61
CA ARG A 80 -12.86 12.25 23.79
C ARG A 80 -12.06 10.96 24.00
N GLU A 81 -12.71 9.80 23.87
CA GLU A 81 -12.04 8.50 23.98
C GLU A 81 -10.94 8.33 22.92
N MET A 82 -11.22 8.68 21.66
CA MET A 82 -10.24 8.66 20.57
C MET A 82 -9.07 9.62 20.85
N PHE A 83 -9.36 10.84 21.29
CA PHE A 83 -8.31 11.79 21.66
C PHE A 83 -7.41 11.25 22.78
N ASP A 84 -8.00 10.74 23.86
CA ASP A 84 -7.24 10.19 24.99
C ASP A 84 -6.41 8.97 24.58
N LEU A 85 -6.92 8.13 23.68
CA LEU A 85 -6.19 7.01 23.09
C LEU A 85 -4.95 7.49 22.31
N LEU A 86 -5.12 8.47 21.41
CA LEU A 86 -4.02 9.01 20.60
C LEU A 86 -2.94 9.66 21.47
N VAL A 87 -3.36 10.42 22.49
CA VAL A 87 -2.44 10.99 23.48
C VAL A 87 -1.68 9.89 24.22
N LYS A 88 -2.38 8.83 24.68
CA LYS A 88 -1.77 7.68 25.37
C LYS A 88 -0.77 6.92 24.49
N MET A 89 -1.04 6.79 23.19
CA MET A 89 -0.13 6.19 22.22
C MET A 89 1.11 7.04 21.94
N GLY A 90 1.08 8.33 22.30
CA GLY A 90 2.21 9.24 22.17
C GLY A 90 2.16 10.16 20.97
N TYR A 91 1.04 10.24 20.24
CA TYR A 91 0.86 11.26 19.20
C TYR A 91 1.02 12.66 19.79
N LYS A 92 1.77 13.51 19.07
CA LYS A 92 2.05 14.89 19.49
C LYS A 92 1.35 15.92 18.62
N GLU A 93 0.86 15.51 17.46
CA GLU A 93 -0.01 16.30 16.62
C GLU A 93 -1.29 15.52 16.33
N ILE A 94 -2.43 16.16 16.59
CA ILE A 94 -3.77 15.58 16.38
C ILE A 94 -4.65 16.70 15.82
N GLU A 95 -5.24 16.49 14.65
CA GLU A 95 -6.25 17.37 14.06
C GLU A 95 -7.62 17.07 14.72
N VAL A 96 -8.17 18.04 15.44
CA VAL A 96 -9.37 17.82 16.29
C VAL A 96 -10.71 18.20 15.64
N GLY A 97 -10.69 18.84 14.47
CA GLY A 97 -11.88 19.35 13.79
C GLY A 97 -11.73 20.80 13.36
#